data_AF-A0A0Q2N4X4-F1
#
_entry.id   AF-A0A0Q2N4X4-F1
#
_cell.length_a   1.000
_cell.length_b   1.000
_cell.length_c   1.000
_cell.angle_alpha   90.00
_cell.angle_beta   90.00
_cell.angle_gamma   90.00
#
_symmetry.space_group_name_H-M   'P 1'
#
loop_
_entity.id
_entity.type
_entity.pdbx_description
1 polymer ?
#
loop_
_entity_poly.entity_id
_entity_poly.type
_entity_poly.pdbx_seq_one_letter_code
_entity_poly.pdbx_strand_id
1 'polypeptide(L)'
;MILNPYTTLAVIEDKTIDEVASDLNINSALISGDYVKAKSGIDADEAKKVHLVARSLALKLEDNIIQSASNVSTIKTELSNIQSHVDSEVNKGTDLDGIVIKDGNVAAAPKTAQELLVGNTFDAIPTNSFYFTDEGVLQVTFTSENVSWLDDNGAPAGSMPIKYAYSGYQTNDGHEEILFIADNFYLSVTPQNDMTLMANSTLGINKNSYPQDTNIVNADFAGKTFYHFWDDSRTSSAQPSLSKFAFHNDGTVTVSERNAQGSWVEHAAVNWEVANAQLIMDVPEEEGKQFTWSFSTLQHDGLRITYDDRQIPLFFTENEDLATSLYLKWVALSK
;
A
#
# COMPACT_ATOMS: atom_id res chain seq x y z
N MET A 1 21.18 -15.41 10.21
CA MET A 1 20.91 -15.34 8.76
C MET A 1 19.97 -14.17 8.56
N ILE A 2 20.36 -13.19 7.75
CA ILE A 2 19.51 -12.04 7.42
C ILE A 2 18.61 -12.48 6.26
N LEU A 3 17.29 -12.36 6.41
CA LEU A 3 16.38 -12.61 5.30
C LEU A 3 16.42 -11.41 4.36
N ASN A 4 16.76 -11.64 3.10
CA ASN A 4 16.83 -10.65 2.04
C ASN A 4 16.53 -11.29 0.67
N PRO A 5 16.38 -10.48 -0.41
CA PRO A 5 16.05 -11.00 -1.74
C PRO A 5 16.99 -12.09 -2.26
N TYR A 6 18.27 -12.06 -1.91
CA TYR A 6 19.24 -13.10 -2.30
C TYR A 6 19.04 -14.41 -1.56
N THR A 7 18.74 -14.36 -0.26
CA THR A 7 18.39 -15.58 0.50
C THR A 7 17.09 -16.19 0.02
N THR A 8 16.11 -15.37 -0.40
CA THR A 8 14.89 -15.87 -1.03
C THR A 8 15.20 -16.53 -2.37
N LEU A 9 16.02 -15.88 -3.21
CA LEU A 9 16.47 -16.43 -4.49
C LEU A 9 17.20 -17.78 -4.31
N ALA A 10 18.10 -17.86 -3.33
CA ALA A 10 18.84 -19.08 -3.00
C ALA A 10 17.89 -20.24 -2.66
N VAL A 11 16.85 -19.98 -1.86
CA VAL A 11 15.88 -21.01 -1.50
C VAL A 11 15.02 -21.43 -2.69
N ILE A 12 14.52 -20.49 -3.51
CA ILE A 12 13.66 -20.86 -4.66
C ILE A 12 14.44 -21.54 -5.79
N GLU A 13 15.76 -21.34 -5.87
CA GLU A 13 16.63 -22.00 -6.83
C GLU A 13 17.30 -23.28 -6.30
N ASP A 14 17.06 -23.64 -5.03
CA ASP A 14 17.76 -24.74 -4.33
C ASP A 14 19.29 -24.60 -4.42
N LYS A 15 19.78 -23.40 -4.13
CA LYS A 15 21.20 -23.02 -4.15
C LYS A 15 21.68 -22.52 -2.79
N THR A 16 22.98 -22.60 -2.58
CA THR A 16 23.66 -21.87 -1.53
C THR A 16 23.79 -20.39 -1.87
N ILE A 17 23.98 -19.55 -0.85
CA ILE A 17 24.28 -18.13 -1.06
C ILE A 17 25.57 -17.91 -1.84
N ASP A 18 26.58 -18.77 -1.67
CA ASP A 18 27.83 -18.67 -2.43
C ASP A 18 27.62 -18.96 -3.93
N GLU A 19 26.73 -19.91 -4.26
CA GLU A 19 26.35 -20.17 -5.65
C GLU A 19 25.57 -19.00 -6.25
N VAL A 20 24.63 -18.42 -5.51
CA VAL A 20 23.92 -17.20 -5.95
C VAL A 20 24.90 -16.03 -6.15
N ALA A 21 25.84 -15.83 -5.22
CA ALA A 21 26.87 -14.80 -5.33
C ALA A 21 27.74 -15.00 -6.59
N SER A 22 28.14 -16.25 -6.84
CA SER A 22 28.94 -16.62 -8.01
C SER A 22 28.18 -16.37 -9.31
N ASP A 23 26.91 -16.77 -9.40
CA ASP A 23 26.07 -16.54 -10.57
C ASP A 23 25.87 -15.06 -10.85
N LEU A 24 25.79 -14.26 -9.79
CA LEU A 24 25.60 -12.82 -9.90
C LEU A 24 26.90 -12.03 -10.10
N ASN A 25 28.05 -12.69 -9.96
CA ASN A 25 29.37 -12.06 -9.90
C ASN A 25 29.43 -10.93 -8.85
N ILE A 26 28.90 -11.22 -7.66
CA ILE A 26 28.84 -10.30 -6.51
C ILE A 26 29.58 -10.94 -5.33
N ASN A 27 30.23 -10.14 -4.47
CA ASN A 27 30.82 -10.63 -3.24
C ASN A 27 29.78 -11.27 -2.30
N SER A 28 29.95 -12.57 -2.01
CA SER A 28 29.09 -13.34 -1.10
C SER A 28 28.96 -12.71 0.30
N ALA A 29 30.03 -12.08 0.80
CA ALA A 29 30.01 -11.40 2.10
C ALA A 29 29.07 -10.19 2.14
N LEU A 30 28.86 -9.52 0.99
CA LEU A 30 27.93 -8.40 0.88
C LEU A 30 26.48 -8.90 0.82
N ILE A 31 26.18 -9.93 0.02
CA ILE A 31 24.80 -10.41 -0.15
C ILE A 31 24.29 -11.20 1.06
N SER A 32 25.20 -11.80 1.86
CA SER A 32 24.87 -12.46 3.13
C SER A 32 24.81 -11.50 4.33
N GLY A 33 25.29 -10.26 4.15
CA GLY A 33 25.37 -9.23 5.17
C GLY A 33 24.35 -8.10 5.00
N ASP A 34 24.59 -7.01 5.72
CA ASP A 34 23.82 -5.76 5.62
C ASP A 34 24.49 -4.84 4.59
N TYR A 35 24.18 -5.06 3.31
CA TYR A 35 24.68 -4.25 2.21
C TYR A 35 24.20 -2.79 2.27
N VAL A 36 23.10 -2.48 2.97
CA VAL A 36 22.64 -1.08 3.15
C VAL A 36 23.62 -0.33 4.04
N LYS A 37 24.03 -0.94 5.16
CA LYS A 37 25.05 -0.39 6.05
C LYS A 37 26.43 -0.34 5.40
N ALA A 38 26.77 -1.32 4.57
CA ALA A 38 28.07 -1.37 3.89
C ALA A 38 28.30 -0.22 2.89
N LYS A 39 27.24 0.49 2.46
CA LYS A 39 27.33 1.69 1.59
C LYS A 39 28.13 2.85 2.22
N SER A 40 28.30 2.85 3.53
CA SER A 40 29.11 3.84 4.26
C SER A 40 30.53 3.35 4.58
N GLY A 41 30.92 2.17 4.05
CA GLY A 41 32.17 1.49 4.34
C GLY A 41 33.19 1.51 3.20
N ILE A 42 34.16 0.61 3.26
CA ILE A 42 35.23 0.47 2.25
C ILE A 42 34.68 -0.09 0.93
N ASP A 43 33.65 -0.93 0.99
CA ASP A 43 33.03 -1.58 -0.17
C ASP A 43 31.79 -0.81 -0.68
N ALA A 44 31.76 0.52 -0.49
CA ALA A 44 30.58 1.34 -0.73
C ALA A 44 29.98 1.20 -2.14
N ASP A 45 30.84 1.20 -3.17
CA ASP A 45 30.40 1.13 -4.56
C ASP A 45 29.79 -0.23 -4.91
N GLU A 46 30.41 -1.32 -4.45
CA GLU A 46 29.87 -2.66 -4.65
C GLU A 46 28.58 -2.85 -3.84
N ALA A 47 28.54 -2.38 -2.60
CA ALA A 47 27.35 -2.40 -1.76
C ALA A 47 26.15 -1.67 -2.39
N LYS A 48 26.38 -0.55 -3.09
CA LYS A 48 25.33 0.16 -3.85
C LYS A 48 24.78 -0.68 -5.01
N LYS A 49 25.65 -1.40 -5.75
CA LYS A 49 25.23 -2.32 -6.81
C LYS A 49 24.39 -3.47 -6.24
N VAL A 50 24.89 -4.09 -5.16
CA VAL A 50 24.17 -5.15 -4.43
C VAL A 50 22.81 -4.65 -3.96
N HIS A 51 22.74 -3.42 -3.45
CA HIS A 51 21.47 -2.85 -3.00
C HIS A 51 20.50 -2.61 -4.15
N LEU A 52 20.96 -2.08 -5.29
CA LEU A 52 20.14 -1.87 -6.49
C LEU A 52 19.56 -3.19 -7.02
N VAL A 53 20.40 -4.22 -7.13
CA VAL A 53 19.96 -5.55 -7.59
C VAL A 53 18.93 -6.11 -6.60
N ALA A 54 19.20 -6.06 -5.29
CA ALA A 54 18.28 -6.56 -4.28
C ALA A 54 16.92 -5.85 -4.34
N ARG A 55 16.92 -4.52 -4.41
CA ARG A 55 15.70 -3.70 -4.46
C ARG A 55 14.90 -3.95 -5.74
N SER A 56 15.57 -4.10 -6.88
CA SER A 56 14.93 -4.40 -8.16
C SER A 56 14.36 -5.82 -8.18
N LEU A 57 15.10 -6.79 -7.64
CA LEU A 57 14.66 -8.18 -7.51
C LEU A 57 13.46 -8.32 -6.56
N ALA A 58 13.43 -7.54 -5.47
CA ALA A 58 12.32 -7.53 -4.53
C ALA A 58 10.97 -7.16 -5.21
N LEU A 59 10.99 -6.33 -6.26
CA LEU A 59 9.79 -6.00 -7.05
C LEU A 59 9.27 -7.17 -7.90
N LYS A 60 9.99 -8.29 -7.95
CA LYS A 60 9.68 -9.50 -8.72
C LYS A 60 9.44 -10.72 -7.86
N LEU A 61 9.78 -10.64 -6.57
CA LEU A 61 9.44 -11.68 -5.62
C LEU A 61 7.95 -11.57 -5.27
N GLU A 62 7.30 -12.72 -5.17
CA GLU A 62 5.91 -12.81 -4.75
C GLU A 62 5.81 -12.74 -3.22
N ASP A 63 4.61 -12.50 -2.70
CA ASP A 63 4.34 -12.37 -1.26
C ASP A 63 4.76 -13.58 -0.42
N ASN A 64 4.90 -14.76 -1.05
CA ASN A 64 5.46 -15.93 -0.40
C ASN A 64 6.38 -16.76 -1.30
N ILE A 65 7.11 -17.66 -0.64
CA ILE A 65 8.16 -18.46 -1.27
C ILE A 65 7.62 -19.49 -2.25
N ILE A 66 6.40 -20.02 -2.05
CA ILE A 66 5.79 -21.03 -2.92
C ILE A 66 5.41 -20.39 -4.25
N GLN A 67 4.78 -19.22 -4.20
CA GLN A 67 4.44 -18.45 -5.41
C GLN A 67 5.72 -18.00 -6.13
N SER A 68 6.70 -17.48 -5.39
CA SER A 68 8.00 -17.10 -5.98
C SER A 68 8.68 -18.29 -6.66
N ALA A 69 8.67 -19.48 -6.04
CA ALA A 69 9.23 -20.70 -6.63
C ALA A 69 8.49 -21.13 -7.90
N SER A 70 7.16 -20.96 -7.97
CA SER A 70 6.40 -21.25 -9.18
C SER A 70 6.72 -20.33 -10.36
N ASN A 71 7.24 -19.12 -10.09
CA ASN A 71 7.62 -18.11 -11.08
C ASN A 71 9.14 -17.96 -11.26
N VAL A 72 9.94 -18.94 -10.81
CA VAL A 72 11.41 -18.85 -10.78
C VAL A 72 12.03 -18.53 -12.16
N SER A 73 11.50 -19.06 -13.26
CA SER A 73 12.03 -18.77 -14.61
C SER A 73 11.89 -17.30 -15.00
N THR A 74 10.79 -16.67 -14.61
CA THR A 74 10.54 -15.24 -14.86
C THR A 74 11.46 -14.40 -14.00
N ILE A 75 11.59 -14.74 -12.71
CA ILE A 75 12.52 -14.07 -11.78
C ILE A 75 13.95 -14.12 -12.31
N LYS A 76 14.41 -15.27 -12.84
CA LYS A 76 15.75 -15.42 -13.42
C LYS A 76 15.97 -14.57 -14.66
N THR A 77 14.99 -14.56 -15.56
CA THR A 77 15.05 -13.73 -16.78
C THR A 77 15.22 -12.26 -16.39
N GLU A 78 14.45 -11.82 -15.40
CA GLU A 78 14.51 -10.43 -14.97
C GLU A 78 15.78 -10.11 -14.18
N LEU A 79 16.32 -11.05 -13.41
CA LEU A 79 17.60 -10.89 -12.75
C LEU A 79 18.74 -10.63 -13.74
N SER A 80 18.77 -11.34 -14.87
CA SER A 80 19.74 -11.07 -15.95
C SER A 80 19.55 -9.68 -16.59
N ASN A 81 18.31 -9.23 -16.74
CA ASN A 81 18.00 -7.87 -17.21
C ASN A 81 18.47 -6.80 -16.20
N ILE A 82 18.20 -7.03 -14.91
CA ILE A 82 18.64 -6.15 -13.82
C ILE A 82 20.16 -6.00 -13.84
N GLN A 83 20.91 -7.11 -13.91
CA GLN A 83 22.38 -7.08 -13.94
C GLN A 83 22.93 -6.29 -15.12
N SER A 84 22.37 -6.52 -16.32
CA SER A 84 22.80 -5.82 -17.54
C SER A 84 22.63 -4.30 -17.43
N HIS A 85 21.54 -3.85 -16.78
CA HIS A 85 21.30 -2.43 -16.55
C HIS A 85 22.15 -1.85 -15.43
N VAL A 86 22.40 -2.59 -14.35
CA VAL A 86 23.29 -2.13 -13.27
C VAL A 86 24.68 -1.79 -13.83
N ASP A 87 25.26 -2.64 -14.66
CA ASP A 87 26.56 -2.38 -15.27
C ASP A 87 26.55 -1.13 -16.18
N SER A 88 25.47 -0.95 -16.95
CA SER A 88 25.27 0.25 -17.77
C SER A 88 25.18 1.53 -16.91
N GLU A 89 24.41 1.52 -15.83
CA GLU A 89 24.21 2.69 -14.97
C GLU A 89 25.46 3.05 -14.15
N VAL A 90 26.23 2.05 -13.74
CA VAL A 90 27.56 2.25 -13.13
C VAL A 90 28.47 3.01 -14.09
N ASN A 91 28.51 2.60 -15.37
CA ASN A 91 29.36 3.27 -16.37
C ASN A 91 28.92 4.70 -16.69
N LYS A 92 27.63 5.03 -16.48
CA LYS A 92 27.10 6.39 -16.64
C LYS A 92 27.39 7.30 -15.44
N GLY A 93 27.79 6.73 -14.30
CA GLY A 93 27.95 7.48 -13.04
C GLY A 93 26.60 7.87 -12.41
N THR A 94 25.53 7.12 -12.70
CA THR A 94 24.20 7.35 -12.12
C THR A 94 24.23 7.09 -10.61
N ASP A 95 23.47 7.88 -9.84
CA ASP A 95 23.25 7.56 -8.42
C ASP A 95 22.36 6.33 -8.28
N LEU A 96 22.99 5.18 -7.99
CA LEU A 96 22.32 3.88 -7.92
C LEU A 96 21.29 3.83 -6.78
N ASP A 97 21.44 4.64 -5.72
CA ASP A 97 20.50 4.66 -4.62
C ASP A 97 19.15 5.30 -5.02
N GLY A 98 19.12 6.15 -6.05
CA GLY A 98 17.92 6.81 -6.55
C GLY A 98 17.11 6.05 -7.59
N ILE A 99 17.53 4.83 -7.98
CA ILE A 99 16.90 4.08 -9.09
C ILE A 99 16.52 2.64 -8.74
N VAL A 100 15.63 2.05 -9.54
CA VAL A 100 15.34 0.61 -9.60
C VAL A 100 15.25 0.18 -11.06
N ILE A 101 15.47 -1.12 -11.30
CA ILE A 101 15.20 -1.72 -12.60
C ILE A 101 13.84 -2.42 -12.53
N LYS A 102 12.87 -1.94 -13.29
CA LYS A 102 11.51 -2.46 -13.33
C LYS A 102 11.10 -2.71 -14.77
N ASP A 103 10.72 -3.94 -15.07
CA ASP A 103 10.25 -4.36 -16.40
C ASP A 103 11.25 -4.01 -17.50
N GLY A 104 12.53 -4.30 -17.25
CA GLY A 104 13.64 -3.98 -18.14
C GLY A 104 13.90 -2.48 -18.36
N ASN A 105 13.38 -1.58 -17.52
CA ASN A 105 13.61 -0.14 -17.61
C ASN A 105 14.19 0.44 -16.31
N VAL A 106 14.98 1.50 -16.42
CA VAL A 106 15.43 2.29 -15.27
C VAL A 106 14.28 3.19 -14.83
N ALA A 107 13.86 3.07 -13.57
CA ALA A 107 12.84 3.89 -12.95
C ALA A 107 13.37 4.52 -11.65
N ALA A 108 12.71 5.57 -11.16
CA ALA A 108 13.03 6.14 -9.86
C ALA A 108 12.77 5.10 -8.76
N ALA A 109 13.66 5.05 -7.76
CA ALA A 109 13.43 4.21 -6.60
C ALA A 109 12.16 4.66 -5.84
N PRO A 110 11.42 3.71 -5.24
CA PRO A 110 10.36 4.07 -4.31
C PRO A 110 10.90 4.95 -3.19
N LYS A 111 10.17 6.00 -2.83
CA LYS A 111 10.50 6.87 -1.69
C LYS A 111 10.52 6.05 -0.41
N THR A 112 11.52 6.27 0.43
CA THR A 112 11.49 5.83 1.83
C THR A 112 10.43 6.61 2.61
N ALA A 113 10.01 6.08 3.77
CA ALA A 113 9.10 6.80 4.65
C ALA A 113 9.64 8.19 5.04
N GLN A 114 10.95 8.31 5.31
CA GLN A 114 11.55 9.60 5.65
C GLN A 114 11.45 10.61 4.49
N GLU A 115 11.75 10.20 3.26
CA GLU A 115 11.66 11.05 2.06
C GLU A 115 10.21 11.42 1.72
N LEU A 116 9.26 10.55 2.01
CA LEU A 116 7.84 10.82 1.84
C LEU A 116 7.34 11.85 2.88
N LEU A 117 7.73 11.68 4.13
CA LEU A 117 7.07 12.33 5.26
C LEU A 117 7.73 13.66 5.66
N VAL A 118 9.06 13.72 5.76
CA VAL A 118 9.75 14.88 6.37
C VAL A 118 9.48 16.16 5.59
N GLY A 119 9.01 17.20 6.30
CA GLY A 119 8.71 18.51 5.72
C GLY A 119 7.32 18.60 5.10
N ASN A 120 6.53 17.52 5.13
CA ASN A 120 5.15 17.50 4.67
C ASN A 120 4.15 17.46 5.83
N THR A 121 2.94 17.91 5.54
CA THR A 121 1.79 17.86 6.43
C THR A 121 0.65 17.12 5.73
N PHE A 122 -0.04 16.27 6.47
CA PHE A 122 -1.11 15.42 5.97
C PHE A 122 -2.36 15.57 6.82
N ASP A 123 -3.53 15.44 6.20
CA ASP A 123 -4.80 15.20 6.87
C ASP A 123 -4.93 13.68 7.05
N ALA A 124 -4.85 13.23 8.29
CA ALA A 124 -5.00 11.84 8.73
C ALA A 124 -6.47 11.56 9.00
N ILE A 125 -7.01 10.59 8.26
CA ILE A 125 -8.43 10.26 8.29
C ILE A 125 -8.55 8.76 8.66
N PRO A 126 -8.95 8.45 9.90
CA PRO A 126 -9.20 7.07 10.32
C PRO A 126 -10.28 6.41 9.45
N THR A 127 -10.08 5.14 9.11
CA THR A 127 -11.10 4.33 8.42
C THR A 127 -11.99 3.60 9.42
N ASN A 128 -11.49 3.37 10.64
CA ASN A 128 -12.28 2.84 11.73
C ASN A 128 -13.28 3.87 12.24
N SER A 129 -14.55 3.47 12.31
CA SER A 129 -15.65 4.38 12.71
C SER A 129 -15.58 4.88 14.16
N PHE A 130 -14.99 4.12 15.08
CA PHE A 130 -14.79 4.55 16.47
C PHE A 130 -13.79 5.71 16.51
N TYR A 131 -12.61 5.55 15.91
CA TYR A 131 -11.57 6.59 15.88
C TYR A 131 -12.02 7.81 15.09
N PHE A 132 -12.66 7.62 13.92
CA PHE A 132 -13.19 8.75 13.15
C PHE A 132 -14.23 9.56 13.93
N THR A 133 -15.08 8.91 14.72
CA THR A 133 -16.09 9.61 15.53
C THR A 133 -15.46 10.38 16.70
N ASP A 134 -14.42 9.83 17.32
CA ASP A 134 -13.77 10.43 18.49
C ASP A 134 -12.78 11.54 18.11
N GLU A 135 -11.97 11.29 17.08
CA GLU A 135 -10.83 12.14 16.70
C GLU A 135 -11.13 13.02 15.48
N GLY A 136 -12.03 12.59 14.60
CA GLY A 136 -12.31 13.26 13.34
C GLY A 136 -11.14 13.14 12.35
N VAL A 137 -10.74 14.28 11.78
CA VAL A 137 -9.60 14.38 10.87
C VAL A 137 -8.49 15.13 11.59
N LEU A 138 -7.34 14.50 11.77
CA LEU A 138 -6.18 15.08 12.43
C LEU A 138 -5.22 15.63 11.40
N GLN A 139 -4.62 16.79 11.65
CA GLN A 139 -3.52 17.28 10.82
C GLN A 139 -2.19 16.83 11.41
N VAL A 140 -1.40 16.10 10.63
CA VAL A 140 -0.15 15.48 11.06
C VAL A 140 1.03 16.09 10.31
N THR A 141 2.01 16.60 11.05
CA THR A 141 3.23 17.18 10.49
C THR A 141 4.45 16.38 10.91
N PHE A 142 5.32 16.11 9.95
CA PHE A 142 6.51 15.29 10.14
C PHE A 142 7.79 16.11 9.98
N THR A 143 8.70 15.95 10.94
CA THR A 143 10.05 16.50 10.91
C THR A 143 11.07 15.37 11.00
N SER A 144 12.36 15.68 10.87
CA SER A 144 13.41 14.66 11.01
C SER A 144 13.45 14.00 12.40
N GLU A 145 12.87 14.64 13.43
CA GLU A 145 13.01 14.21 14.83
C GLU A 145 11.67 13.97 15.54
N ASN A 146 10.58 14.58 15.08
CA ASN A 146 9.27 14.49 15.72
C ASN A 146 8.13 14.41 14.69
N VAL A 147 7.02 13.83 15.13
CA VAL A 147 5.68 13.96 14.55
C VAL A 147 4.80 14.77 15.50
N SER A 148 3.88 15.57 14.95
CA SER A 148 2.97 16.41 15.72
C SER A 148 1.57 16.44 15.10
N TRP A 149 0.55 16.53 15.95
CA TRP A 149 -0.85 16.48 15.55
C TRP A 149 -1.58 17.76 15.97
N LEU A 150 -2.45 18.24 15.08
CA LEU A 150 -3.53 19.15 15.42
C LEU A 150 -4.86 18.39 15.30
N ASP A 151 -5.80 18.68 16.22
CA ASP A 151 -7.15 18.15 16.15
C ASP A 151 -7.97 18.79 15.01
N ASP A 152 -9.22 18.34 14.86
CA ASP A 152 -10.13 18.81 13.81
C ASP A 152 -10.49 20.31 13.91
N ASN A 153 -10.19 20.95 15.05
CA ASN A 153 -10.37 22.39 15.28
C ASN A 153 -9.05 23.18 15.12
N GLY A 154 -7.96 22.51 14.76
CA GLY A 154 -6.63 23.09 14.63
C GLY A 154 -5.93 23.33 15.97
N ALA A 155 -6.42 22.77 17.08
CA ALA A 155 -5.75 22.85 18.37
C ALA A 155 -4.67 21.76 18.49
N PRO A 156 -3.54 22.02 19.18
CA PRO A 156 -2.51 21.00 19.37
C PRO A 156 -3.05 19.76 20.09
N ALA A 157 -2.97 18.60 19.44
CA ALA A 157 -3.40 17.31 19.97
C ALA A 157 -2.23 16.49 20.56
N GLY A 158 -0.99 16.79 20.15
CA GLY A 158 0.19 16.15 20.71
C GLY A 158 1.44 16.29 19.84
N SER A 159 2.57 15.80 20.35
CA SER A 159 3.78 15.59 19.56
C SER A 159 4.66 14.52 20.22
N MET A 160 5.36 13.73 19.41
CA MET A 160 6.21 12.65 19.87
C MET A 160 7.49 12.57 19.04
N PRO A 161 8.61 12.10 19.64
CA PRO A 161 9.79 11.71 18.88
C PRO A 161 9.48 10.60 17.88
N ILE A 162 10.12 10.66 16.72
CA ILE A 162 9.94 9.70 15.62
C ILE A 162 11.27 9.05 15.24
N LYS A 163 11.22 7.79 14.82
CA LYS A 163 12.32 7.11 14.11
C LYS A 163 11.80 6.53 12.81
N TYR A 164 12.40 6.93 11.70
CA TYR A 164 11.99 6.41 10.38
C TYR A 164 12.53 5.01 10.16
N ALA A 165 11.66 4.14 9.65
CA ALA A 165 11.99 2.85 9.05
C ALA A 165 11.85 2.96 7.53
N TYR A 166 12.15 1.88 6.81
CA TYR A 166 12.00 1.88 5.35
C TYR A 166 10.53 2.00 4.92
N SER A 167 9.65 1.21 5.54
CA SER A 167 8.23 1.10 5.22
C SER A 167 7.31 1.91 6.13
N GLY A 168 7.84 2.75 7.00
CA GLY A 168 7.02 3.44 7.99
C GLY A 168 7.84 4.20 9.02
N TYR A 169 7.28 4.35 10.21
CA TYR A 169 7.96 5.06 11.29
C TYR A 169 7.53 4.54 12.66
N GLN A 170 8.41 4.71 13.63
CA GLN A 170 8.22 4.29 15.01
C GLN A 170 8.08 5.51 15.91
N THR A 171 7.03 5.53 16.72
CA THR A 171 6.83 6.45 17.85
C THR A 171 6.90 5.67 19.18
N ASN A 172 6.61 6.34 20.30
CA ASN A 172 6.50 5.64 21.58
C ASN A 172 5.22 4.78 21.68
N ASP A 173 4.22 5.06 20.84
CA ASP A 173 2.94 4.33 20.82
C ASP A 173 2.99 3.06 19.97
N GLY A 174 3.99 2.98 19.08
CA GLY A 174 4.24 1.79 18.27
C GLY A 174 4.80 2.14 16.89
N HIS A 175 4.76 1.15 16.01
CA HIS A 175 5.19 1.27 14.62
C HIS A 175 3.99 1.53 13.72
N GLU A 176 3.99 2.66 13.01
CA GLU A 176 3.10 2.92 11.88
C GLU A 176 3.70 2.35 10.59
N GLU A 177 2.94 1.53 9.87
CA GLU A 177 3.36 0.90 8.62
C GLU A 177 2.64 1.54 7.43
N ILE A 178 3.38 2.00 6.42
CA ILE A 178 2.85 2.53 5.16
C ILE A 178 2.67 1.37 4.17
N LEU A 179 1.43 1.16 3.73
CA LEU A 179 1.06 0.06 2.84
C LEU A 179 1.01 0.45 1.37
N PHE A 180 0.72 1.71 1.08
CA PHE A 180 0.51 2.23 -0.27
C PHE A 180 0.92 3.70 -0.35
N ILE A 181 1.59 4.11 -1.42
CA ILE A 181 2.04 5.48 -1.65
C ILE A 181 1.51 5.94 -3.01
N ALA A 182 0.84 7.10 -3.03
CA ALA A 182 0.48 7.84 -4.23
C ALA A 182 1.05 9.27 -4.15
N ASP A 183 0.82 10.07 -5.20
CA ASP A 183 1.36 11.43 -5.28
C ASP A 183 0.80 12.36 -4.18
N ASN A 184 -0.50 12.26 -3.90
CA ASN A 184 -1.22 13.18 -3.01
C ASN A 184 -1.80 12.51 -1.76
N PHE A 185 -1.63 11.20 -1.61
CA PHE A 185 -2.03 10.47 -0.42
C PHE A 185 -1.20 9.21 -0.23
N TYR A 186 -1.24 8.63 0.96
CA TYR A 186 -0.75 7.30 1.22
C TYR A 186 -1.70 6.60 2.20
N LEU A 187 -1.61 5.27 2.27
CA LEU A 187 -2.33 4.47 3.28
C LEU A 187 -1.33 3.96 4.29
N SER A 188 -1.64 4.12 5.56
CA SER A 188 -0.87 3.56 6.66
C SER A 188 -1.76 2.82 7.64
N VAL A 189 -1.17 1.93 8.41
CA VAL A 189 -1.82 1.23 9.51
C VAL A 189 -1.12 1.62 10.80
N THR A 190 -1.90 2.06 11.79
CA THR A 190 -1.43 2.45 13.11
C THR A 190 -1.10 1.22 13.97
N PRO A 191 -0.40 1.39 15.11
CA PRO A 191 -0.15 0.28 16.04
C PRO A 191 -1.44 -0.33 16.62
N GLN A 192 -2.54 0.43 16.62
CA GLN A 192 -3.86 -0.02 17.04
C GLN A 192 -4.62 -0.74 15.91
N ASN A 193 -3.95 -0.99 14.78
CA ASN A 193 -4.48 -1.65 13.59
C ASN A 193 -5.59 -0.86 12.88
N ASP A 194 -5.69 0.44 13.12
CA ASP A 194 -6.54 1.32 12.31
C ASP A 194 -5.83 1.65 11.00
N MET A 195 -6.50 1.45 9.88
CA MET A 195 -6.02 1.97 8.61
C MET A 195 -6.40 3.44 8.51
N THR A 196 -5.44 4.27 8.13
CA THR A 196 -5.61 5.71 8.01
C THR A 196 -5.29 6.13 6.58
N LEU A 197 -6.19 6.90 5.97
CA LEU A 197 -5.90 7.65 4.77
C LEU A 197 -5.13 8.90 5.16
N MET A 198 -3.90 9.03 4.66
CA MET A 198 -3.04 10.18 4.90
C MET A 198 -2.97 11.02 3.63
N ALA A 199 -3.82 12.04 3.52
CA ALA A 199 -3.93 12.89 2.35
C ALA A 199 -3.10 14.17 2.52
N ASN A 200 -2.49 14.71 1.46
CA ASN A 200 -1.74 15.95 1.55
C ASN A 200 -2.65 17.10 2.04
N SER A 201 -2.25 17.82 3.09
CA SER A 201 -3.13 18.81 3.74
C SER A 201 -3.49 20.01 2.86
N THR A 202 -2.77 20.22 1.75
CA THR A 202 -3.13 21.22 0.73
C THR A 202 -4.46 20.92 0.03
N LEU A 203 -4.97 19.70 0.15
CA LEU A 203 -6.29 19.31 -0.35
C LEU A 203 -7.43 19.82 0.55
N GLY A 204 -7.13 20.24 1.79
CA GLY A 204 -8.08 20.82 2.73
C GLY A 204 -9.17 19.84 3.17
N ILE A 205 -8.82 18.57 3.39
CA ILE A 205 -9.78 17.57 3.82
C ILE A 205 -10.10 17.80 5.30
N ASN A 206 -11.37 17.68 5.66
CA ASN A 206 -11.84 17.71 7.03
C ASN A 206 -13.05 16.78 7.19
N LYS A 207 -13.53 16.62 8.42
CA LYS A 207 -14.64 15.71 8.75
C LYS A 207 -15.95 15.97 7.98
N ASN A 208 -16.09 17.13 7.34
CA ASN A 208 -17.29 17.54 6.61
C ASN A 208 -17.07 17.75 5.10
N SER A 209 -15.83 17.62 4.61
CA SER A 209 -15.49 18.00 3.24
C SER A 209 -14.23 17.30 2.75
N TYR A 210 -14.28 16.84 1.51
CA TYR A 210 -13.18 16.25 0.76
C TYR A 210 -13.34 16.62 -0.73
N PRO A 211 -12.30 16.46 -1.57
CA PRO A 211 -12.41 16.75 -2.99
C PRO A 211 -13.27 15.69 -3.69
N GLN A 212 -14.58 15.96 -3.80
CA GLN A 212 -15.56 15.04 -4.38
C GLN A 212 -15.47 15.01 -5.92
N ASP A 213 -15.55 13.81 -6.50
CA ASP A 213 -15.78 13.60 -7.93
C ASP A 213 -17.29 13.58 -8.21
N THR A 214 -17.77 14.64 -8.85
CA THR A 214 -19.20 14.82 -9.16
C THR A 214 -19.59 14.32 -10.54
N ASN A 215 -18.66 13.69 -11.29
CA ASN A 215 -18.89 13.28 -12.67
C ASN A 215 -19.15 11.77 -12.83
N ILE A 216 -19.26 11.02 -11.73
CA ILE A 216 -19.50 9.58 -11.81
C ILE A 216 -20.87 9.28 -12.40
N VAL A 217 -20.95 8.24 -13.23
CA VAL A 217 -22.16 7.80 -13.94
C VAL A 217 -22.26 6.27 -13.96
N ASN A 218 -23.45 5.73 -14.26
CA ASN A 218 -23.66 4.27 -14.34
C ASN A 218 -22.63 3.56 -15.25
N ALA A 219 -22.22 4.19 -16.35
CA ALA A 219 -21.26 3.63 -17.30
C ALA A 219 -19.87 3.39 -16.69
N ASP A 220 -19.54 4.03 -15.57
CA ASP A 220 -18.29 3.80 -14.86
C ASP A 220 -18.27 2.44 -14.15
N PHE A 221 -19.44 1.85 -13.90
CA PHE A 221 -19.63 0.61 -13.14
C PHE A 221 -20.21 -0.54 -13.96
N ALA A 222 -21.15 -0.25 -14.88
CA ALA A 222 -21.88 -1.28 -15.61
C ALA A 222 -20.95 -2.27 -16.34
N GLY A 223 -21.13 -3.56 -16.05
CA GLY A 223 -20.34 -4.64 -16.65
C GLY A 223 -18.93 -4.82 -16.07
N LYS A 224 -18.58 -4.11 -14.99
CA LYS A 224 -17.25 -4.15 -14.36
C LYS A 224 -17.27 -4.84 -13.01
N THR A 225 -16.09 -5.25 -12.55
CA THR A 225 -15.89 -5.80 -11.21
C THR A 225 -15.00 -4.88 -10.41
N PHE A 226 -15.42 -4.56 -9.19
CA PHE A 226 -14.64 -3.79 -8.24
C PHE A 226 -14.37 -4.63 -6.99
N TYR A 227 -13.23 -4.37 -6.37
CA TYR A 227 -12.80 -4.92 -5.11
C TYR A 227 -12.71 -3.77 -4.11
N HIS A 228 -13.26 -4.00 -2.92
CA HIS A 228 -13.37 -2.98 -1.89
C HIS A 228 -12.96 -3.57 -0.55
N PHE A 229 -12.03 -2.90 0.13
CA PHE A 229 -11.61 -3.26 1.47
C PHE A 229 -11.87 -2.10 2.44
N TRP A 230 -12.22 -2.42 3.68
CA TRP A 230 -12.59 -1.47 4.72
C TRP A 230 -12.49 -2.08 6.11
N ASP A 231 -12.68 -1.26 7.14
CA ASP A 231 -12.86 -1.70 8.52
C ASP A 231 -14.34 -1.95 8.81
N ASP A 232 -14.73 -3.22 8.92
CA ASP A 232 -16.11 -3.62 9.19
C ASP A 232 -16.48 -3.60 10.69
N SER A 233 -15.58 -3.09 11.54
CA SER A 233 -15.80 -3.02 12.97
C SER A 233 -16.68 -1.84 13.40
N ARG A 234 -17.36 -2.04 14.53
CA ARG A 234 -18.10 -1.00 15.26
C ARG A 234 -17.40 -0.59 16.56
N THR A 235 -16.14 -0.96 16.71
CA THR A 235 -15.36 -0.78 17.94
C THR A 235 -13.96 -0.29 17.56
N SER A 236 -13.13 0.08 18.54
CA SER A 236 -11.72 0.40 18.29
C SER A 236 -10.88 -0.77 17.79
N SER A 237 -11.40 -2.00 17.84
CA SER A 237 -10.72 -3.17 17.27
C SER A 237 -11.11 -3.34 15.81
N ALA A 238 -10.21 -2.95 14.92
CA ALA A 238 -10.43 -3.04 13.48
C ALA A 238 -10.72 -4.48 13.02
N GLN A 239 -11.63 -4.60 12.06
CA GLN A 239 -12.02 -5.85 11.40
C GLN A 239 -11.88 -5.66 9.90
N PRO A 240 -10.66 -5.80 9.34
CA PRO A 240 -10.45 -5.68 7.90
C PRO A 240 -11.35 -6.65 7.16
N SER A 241 -12.10 -6.14 6.18
CA SER A 241 -12.91 -6.93 5.25
C SER A 241 -12.49 -6.65 3.81
N LEU A 242 -12.77 -7.59 2.92
CA LEU A 242 -12.56 -7.47 1.48
C LEU A 242 -13.77 -8.06 0.75
N SER A 243 -14.42 -7.23 -0.05
CA SER A 243 -15.57 -7.61 -0.88
C SER A 243 -15.28 -7.41 -2.37
N LYS A 244 -16.00 -8.18 -3.17
CA LYS A 244 -16.03 -8.12 -4.63
C LYS A 244 -17.44 -7.75 -5.07
N PHE A 245 -17.54 -6.73 -5.92
CA PHE A 245 -18.76 -6.20 -6.48
C PHE A 245 -18.73 -6.38 -8.00
N ALA A 246 -19.47 -7.36 -8.52
CA ALA A 246 -19.60 -7.60 -9.95
C ALA A 246 -20.88 -6.94 -10.47
N PHE A 247 -20.75 -5.77 -11.08
CA PHE A 247 -21.86 -4.96 -11.58
C PHE A 247 -22.29 -5.45 -12.97
N HIS A 248 -23.58 -5.73 -13.12
CA HIS A 248 -24.17 -6.21 -14.36
C HIS A 248 -24.83 -5.07 -15.14
N ASN A 249 -24.97 -5.25 -16.46
CA ASN A 249 -25.59 -4.26 -17.34
C ASN A 249 -27.10 -4.08 -17.15
N ASP A 250 -27.74 -4.98 -16.39
CA ASP A 250 -29.17 -4.96 -16.09
C ASP A 250 -29.53 -4.16 -14.83
N GLY A 251 -28.54 -3.51 -14.20
CA GLY A 251 -28.74 -2.73 -12.97
C GLY A 251 -28.66 -3.56 -11.69
N THR A 252 -28.23 -4.83 -11.77
CA THR A 252 -27.95 -5.67 -10.61
C THR A 252 -26.45 -5.78 -10.34
N VAL A 253 -26.07 -6.07 -9.10
CA VAL A 253 -24.69 -6.32 -8.67
C VAL A 253 -24.65 -7.57 -7.80
N THR A 254 -23.69 -8.44 -8.09
CA THR A 254 -23.38 -9.60 -7.24
C THR A 254 -22.30 -9.19 -6.24
N VAL A 255 -22.60 -9.37 -4.96
CA VAL A 255 -21.66 -9.12 -3.86
C VAL A 255 -21.03 -10.45 -3.44
N SER A 256 -19.72 -10.47 -3.23
CA SER A 256 -19.05 -11.58 -2.58
C SER A 256 -18.07 -11.10 -1.53
N GLU A 257 -18.04 -11.74 -0.37
CA GLU A 257 -17.11 -11.42 0.71
C GLU A 257 -16.01 -12.47 0.79
N ARG A 258 -14.78 -12.03 1.08
CA ARG A 258 -13.66 -12.95 1.27
C ARG A 258 -13.65 -13.47 2.70
N ASN A 259 -13.76 -14.78 2.86
CA ASN A 259 -13.71 -15.42 4.17
C ASN A 259 -12.26 -15.60 4.68
N ALA A 260 -12.12 -15.98 5.96
CA ALA A 260 -10.83 -16.21 6.60
C ALA A 260 -9.98 -17.33 5.96
N GLN A 261 -10.60 -18.21 5.17
CA GLN A 261 -9.92 -19.26 4.40
C GLN A 261 -9.45 -18.75 3.02
N GLY A 262 -9.69 -17.48 2.70
CA GLY A 262 -9.30 -16.83 1.45
C GLY A 262 -10.23 -17.11 0.28
N SER A 263 -11.40 -17.72 0.50
CA SER A 263 -12.40 -18.02 -0.54
C SER A 263 -13.48 -16.93 -0.60
N TRP A 264 -14.05 -16.73 -1.79
CA TRP A 264 -15.19 -15.84 -2.00
C TRP A 264 -16.51 -16.53 -1.63
N VAL A 265 -17.32 -15.89 -0.79
CA VAL A 265 -18.68 -16.30 -0.45
C VAL A 265 -19.64 -15.34 -1.13
N GLU A 266 -20.48 -15.86 -2.02
CA GLU A 266 -21.41 -15.05 -2.82
C GLU A 266 -22.75 -14.83 -2.09
N HIS A 267 -23.26 -13.60 -2.18
CA HIS A 267 -24.57 -13.19 -1.67
C HIS A 267 -25.58 -13.00 -2.80
N ALA A 268 -26.86 -12.83 -2.44
CA ALA A 268 -27.90 -12.54 -3.42
C ALA A 268 -27.59 -11.25 -4.21
N ALA A 269 -27.87 -11.27 -5.52
CA ALA A 269 -27.75 -10.09 -6.35
C ALA A 269 -28.79 -9.03 -5.92
N VAL A 270 -28.34 -7.78 -5.91
CA VAL A 270 -29.10 -6.61 -5.45
C VAL A 270 -29.07 -5.50 -6.49
N ASN A 271 -29.96 -4.51 -6.39
CA ASN A 271 -29.96 -3.40 -7.34
C ASN A 271 -28.86 -2.40 -7.00
N TRP A 272 -28.40 -1.69 -8.03
CA TRP A 272 -27.54 -0.53 -7.88
C TRP A 272 -27.88 0.55 -8.91
N GLU A 273 -27.53 1.79 -8.60
CA GLU A 273 -27.56 2.90 -9.53
C GLU A 273 -26.55 3.97 -9.13
N VAL A 274 -26.23 4.87 -10.06
CA VAL A 274 -25.57 6.13 -9.74
C VAL A 274 -26.62 7.24 -9.81
N ALA A 275 -26.89 7.87 -8.67
CA ALA A 275 -27.77 9.02 -8.56
C ALA A 275 -27.08 10.13 -7.77
N ASN A 276 -27.26 11.39 -8.20
CA ASN A 276 -26.64 12.56 -7.57
C ASN A 276 -25.11 12.43 -7.39
N ALA A 277 -24.44 11.81 -8.37
CA ALA A 277 -23.00 11.51 -8.32
C ALA A 277 -22.56 10.65 -7.11
N GLN A 278 -23.45 9.74 -6.68
CA GLN A 278 -23.17 8.74 -5.65
C GLN A 278 -23.56 7.37 -6.18
N LEU A 279 -22.75 6.35 -5.89
CA LEU A 279 -23.13 4.97 -6.10
C LEU A 279 -24.06 4.56 -4.96
N ILE A 280 -25.27 4.13 -5.31
CA ILE A 280 -26.29 3.63 -4.39
C ILE A 280 -26.49 2.16 -4.69
N MET A 281 -26.46 1.32 -3.67
CA MET A 281 -26.61 -0.13 -3.79
C MET A 281 -27.48 -0.66 -2.65
N ASP A 282 -28.47 -1.50 -2.96
CA ASP A 282 -29.26 -2.16 -1.91
C ASP A 282 -28.35 -3.13 -1.11
N VAL A 283 -28.58 -3.24 0.20
CA VAL A 283 -27.81 -4.15 1.05
C VAL A 283 -28.36 -5.58 0.86
N PRO A 284 -27.52 -6.58 0.52
CA PRO A 284 -27.96 -7.96 0.43
C PRO A 284 -28.65 -8.40 1.73
N GLU A 285 -29.81 -9.05 1.60
CA GLU A 285 -30.56 -9.64 2.72
C GLU A 285 -31.15 -8.63 3.74
N GLU A 286 -31.03 -7.32 3.51
CA GLU A 286 -31.59 -6.27 4.37
C GLU A 286 -32.55 -5.34 3.59
N GLU A 287 -33.85 -5.63 3.66
CA GLU A 287 -34.88 -4.84 2.96
C GLU A 287 -34.91 -3.37 3.41
N GLY A 288 -34.87 -2.45 2.44
CA GLY A 288 -34.94 -1.01 2.67
C GLY A 288 -33.65 -0.38 3.20
N LYS A 289 -32.54 -1.14 3.22
CA LYS A 289 -31.20 -0.62 3.52
C LYS A 289 -30.40 -0.46 2.24
N GLN A 290 -29.63 0.62 2.18
CA GLN A 290 -28.79 0.96 1.05
C GLN A 290 -27.43 1.42 1.53
N PHE A 291 -26.39 1.02 0.81
CA PHE A 291 -25.09 1.67 0.84
C PHE A 291 -25.11 2.86 -0.11
N THR A 292 -24.54 3.97 0.33
CA THR A 292 -24.34 5.16 -0.49
C THR A 292 -22.87 5.55 -0.41
N TRP A 293 -22.21 5.56 -1.55
CA TRP A 293 -20.79 5.89 -1.66
C TRP A 293 -20.57 7.07 -2.58
N SER A 294 -19.85 8.05 -2.06
CA SER A 294 -19.41 9.22 -2.80
C SER A 294 -17.96 9.04 -3.21
N PHE A 295 -17.62 9.35 -4.45
CA PHE A 295 -16.26 9.20 -4.94
C PHE A 295 -15.48 10.50 -4.75
N SER A 296 -14.21 10.40 -4.41
CA SER A 296 -13.30 11.54 -4.42
C SER A 296 -12.51 11.60 -5.73
N THR A 297 -11.86 12.73 -5.97
CA THR A 297 -10.89 12.86 -7.08
C THR A 297 -9.55 12.19 -6.76
N LEU A 298 -9.36 11.68 -5.53
CA LEU A 298 -8.15 10.96 -5.15
C LEU A 298 -8.17 9.54 -5.71
N GLN A 299 -7.23 9.29 -6.61
CA GLN A 299 -7.01 7.98 -7.21
C GLN A 299 -5.55 7.80 -7.65
N HIS A 300 -5.07 6.57 -7.63
CA HIS A 300 -3.74 6.19 -8.13
C HIS A 300 -3.70 4.71 -8.47
N ASP A 301 -3.11 4.34 -9.62
CA ASP A 301 -2.97 2.94 -10.06
C ASP A 301 -4.28 2.12 -9.97
N GLY A 302 -5.41 2.77 -10.28
CA GLY A 302 -6.74 2.17 -10.24
C GLY A 302 -7.35 2.01 -8.83
N LEU A 303 -6.64 2.40 -7.76
CA LEU A 303 -7.22 2.59 -6.43
C LEU A 303 -7.93 3.94 -6.38
N ARG A 304 -9.20 3.95 -5.99
CA ARG A 304 -10.05 5.13 -5.84
C ARG A 304 -10.45 5.26 -4.37
N ILE A 305 -10.34 6.47 -3.83
CA ILE A 305 -10.84 6.78 -2.49
C ILE A 305 -12.31 7.18 -2.61
N THR A 306 -13.16 6.48 -1.88
CA THR A 306 -14.59 6.76 -1.73
C THR A 306 -14.91 7.09 -0.28
N TYR A 307 -16.11 7.58 -0.03
CA TYR A 307 -16.59 7.94 1.30
C TYR A 307 -18.01 7.42 1.49
N ASP A 308 -18.30 6.87 2.67
CA ASP A 308 -19.66 6.49 3.05
C ASP A 308 -20.50 7.71 3.48
N ASP A 309 -21.73 7.46 3.91
CA ASP A 309 -22.66 8.47 4.40
C ASP A 309 -22.19 9.17 5.70
N ARG A 310 -21.27 8.55 6.44
CA ARG A 310 -20.61 9.09 7.63
C ARG A 310 -19.34 9.88 7.29
N GLN A 311 -18.96 9.95 6.02
CA GLN A 311 -17.72 10.55 5.51
C GLN A 311 -16.45 9.82 5.96
N ILE A 312 -16.56 8.53 6.24
CA ILE A 312 -15.41 7.67 6.50
C ILE A 312 -14.84 7.20 5.15
N PRO A 313 -13.52 7.29 4.93
CA PRO A 313 -12.90 6.87 3.68
C PRO A 313 -12.96 5.34 3.52
N LEU A 314 -13.16 4.95 2.28
CA LEU A 314 -13.30 3.59 1.79
C LEU A 314 -12.47 3.44 0.51
N PHE A 315 -12.09 2.21 0.18
CA PHE A 315 -11.15 1.97 -0.92
C PHE A 315 -11.75 1.07 -1.98
N PHE A 316 -11.76 1.51 -3.24
CA PHE A 316 -12.29 0.76 -4.39
C PHE A 316 -11.23 0.59 -5.47
N THR A 317 -11.16 -0.57 -6.12
CA THR A 317 -10.30 -0.76 -7.29
C THR A 317 -10.84 -1.86 -8.21
N GLU A 318 -10.56 -1.77 -9.52
CA GLU A 318 -10.82 -2.87 -10.47
C GLU A 318 -9.71 -3.96 -10.40
N ASN A 319 -8.62 -3.72 -9.65
CA ASN A 319 -7.47 -4.60 -9.56
C ASN A 319 -7.53 -5.53 -8.33
N GLU A 320 -7.85 -6.81 -8.56
CA GLU A 320 -7.94 -7.83 -7.49
C GLU A 320 -6.64 -7.99 -6.71
N ASP A 321 -5.50 -8.03 -7.42
CA ASP A 321 -4.20 -8.28 -6.81
C ASP A 321 -3.81 -7.13 -5.89
N LEU A 322 -4.07 -5.88 -6.30
CA LEU A 322 -3.85 -4.69 -5.48
C LEU A 322 -4.71 -4.72 -4.21
N ALA A 323 -6.02 -4.92 -4.36
CA ALA A 323 -6.94 -4.97 -3.22
C ALA A 323 -6.59 -6.10 -2.24
N THR A 324 -6.32 -7.29 -2.78
CA THR A 324 -5.95 -8.48 -2.03
C THR A 324 -4.63 -8.27 -1.27
N SER A 325 -3.62 -7.69 -1.92
CA SER A 325 -2.33 -7.42 -1.30
C SER A 325 -2.44 -6.42 -0.15
N LEU A 326 -3.17 -5.32 -0.34
CA LEU A 326 -3.37 -4.31 0.70
C LEU A 326 -4.17 -4.88 1.89
N TYR A 327 -5.25 -5.59 1.60
CA TYR A 327 -6.05 -6.29 2.61
C TYR A 327 -5.21 -7.28 3.43
N LEU A 328 -4.44 -8.15 2.77
CA LEU A 328 -3.63 -9.16 3.47
C LEU A 328 -2.52 -8.53 4.31
N LYS A 329 -1.90 -7.45 3.84
CA LYS A 329 -0.94 -6.68 4.62
C LYS A 329 -1.57 -6.07 5.87
N TRP A 330 -2.76 -5.48 5.75
CA TRP A 330 -3.49 -4.96 6.89
C TRP A 330 -3.83 -6.06 7.91
N VAL A 331 -4.40 -7.19 7.46
CA VAL A 331 -4.70 -8.34 8.32
C VAL A 331 -3.45 -8.90 9.01
N ALA A 332 -2.30 -8.87 8.35
CA ALA A 332 -1.05 -9.34 8.93
C ALA A 332 -0.55 -8.46 10.09
N LEU A 333 -0.89 -7.17 10.08
CA LEU A 333 -0.58 -6.20 11.14
C LEU A 333 -1.59 -6.25 12.30
N SER A 334 -2.75 -6.86 12.10
CA SER A 334 -3.83 -7.01 13.10
C SER A 334 -3.54 -8.01 14.23
N LYS A 335 -2.28 -8.39 14.47
CA LYS A 335 -1.88 -9.55 15.30
C LYS A 335 -1.27 -9.19 16.64
#